data_AF-A0AA88MDY9-F1
#
_entry.id   AF-A0AA88MDY9-F1
#
_cell.length_a   1.000
_cell.length_b   1.000
_cell.length_c   1.000
_cell.angle_alpha   90.00
_cell.angle_beta   90.00
_cell.angle_gamma   90.00
#
_symmetry.space_group_name_H-M   'P 1'
#
loop_
_entity.id
_entity.type
_entity.pdbx_description
1 polymer ?
#
loop_
_entity_poly.entity_id
_entity_poly.type
_entity_poly.pdbx_seq_one_letter_code
_entity_poly.pdbx_strand_id
1 'polypeptide(L)'
;MCAPLSGSGPLQRSLVALSSVEAREREMDTCACALELLGMLVYVGAWLCALTTTILPQWLTMSTALLPVESYELGLWETCVVQDIGGMECRPYDSLLGLSSDIQLSRILMCASLAVGMLGILVAIPGLYLVNSCEEHGGYRTKRALTVLGGLLGMVSGVLCLIPVSYMAHFAVIHFFDEKVPDVVPRWEFGDALYCGWMGGFLLIAAGLLLVTSSWCSQVEPQPVLQQRCQVMSKDFKLRKRSEYV
;
A
#
# COMPACT_ATOMS: atom_id res chain seq x y z
N MET A 1 33.25 63.08 7.46
CA MET A 1 33.13 62.00 6.44
C MET A 1 33.36 60.69 7.17
N CYS A 2 32.30 60.03 7.64
CA CYS A 2 32.41 58.71 8.27
C CYS A 2 32.17 57.63 7.21
N ALA A 3 33.06 56.65 7.20
CA ALA A 3 33.12 55.52 6.27
C ALA A 3 31.89 54.59 6.35
N PRO A 4 31.56 53.85 5.28
CA PRO A 4 30.69 52.69 5.39
C PRO A 4 31.53 51.48 5.85
N LEU A 5 31.27 51.02 7.08
CA LEU A 5 31.80 49.77 7.62
C LEU A 5 31.14 48.59 6.88
N SER A 6 31.86 48.05 5.91
CA SER A 6 31.67 46.70 5.39
C SER A 6 32.02 45.70 6.49
N GLY A 7 30.99 45.07 7.08
CA GLY A 7 31.16 44.15 8.18
C GLY A 7 29.96 43.23 8.32
N SER A 8 29.85 42.23 7.44
CA SER A 8 28.89 41.13 7.61
C SER A 8 29.28 40.32 8.85
N GLY A 9 28.66 40.65 9.99
CA GLY A 9 28.97 40.03 11.28
C GLY A 9 28.63 38.53 11.32
N PRO A 10 29.29 37.75 12.20
CA PRO A 10 29.03 36.32 12.39
C PRO A 10 27.56 36.02 12.77
N LEU A 11 26.89 36.98 13.42
CA LEU A 11 25.48 36.91 13.76
C LEU A 11 24.56 36.88 12.52
N GLN A 12 24.89 37.65 11.48
CA GLN A 12 24.09 37.71 10.25
C GLN A 12 24.24 36.44 9.42
N ARG A 13 25.44 35.83 9.40
CA ARG A 13 25.66 34.51 8.79
C ARG A 13 24.91 33.40 9.53
N SER A 14 24.87 33.44 10.86
CA SER A 14 24.11 32.47 11.65
C SER A 14 22.59 32.60 11.44
N LEU A 15 22.08 33.82 11.27
CA LEU A 15 20.65 34.06 11.03
C LEU A 15 20.21 33.62 9.63
N VAL A 16 21.05 33.86 8.60
CA VAL A 16 20.83 33.34 7.25
C VAL A 16 20.91 31.81 7.23
N ALA A 17 21.89 31.22 7.93
CA ALA A 17 22.00 29.78 8.08
C ALA A 17 20.78 29.17 8.78
N LEU A 18 20.28 29.79 9.86
CA LEU A 18 19.07 29.36 10.56
C LEU A 18 17.85 29.40 9.64
N SER A 19 17.65 30.50 8.90
CA SER A 19 16.53 30.62 7.96
C SER A 19 16.60 29.63 6.80
N SER A 20 17.82 29.29 6.34
CA SER A 20 18.02 28.28 5.28
C SER A 20 17.81 26.85 5.79
N VAL A 21 18.11 26.60 7.07
CA VAL A 21 17.83 25.31 7.72
C VAL A 21 16.33 25.17 7.97
N GLU A 22 15.66 26.19 8.52
CA GLU A 22 14.20 26.19 8.74
C GLU A 22 13.39 26.10 7.44
N ALA A 23 13.87 26.69 6.34
CA ALA A 23 13.25 26.56 5.02
C ALA A 23 13.42 25.14 4.45
N ARG A 24 14.60 24.55 4.62
CA ARG A 24 14.91 23.20 4.15
C ARG A 24 14.21 22.11 4.98
N GLU A 25 14.05 22.33 6.28
CA GLU A 25 13.24 21.49 7.18
C GLU A 25 11.75 21.55 6.77
N ARG A 26 11.21 22.75 6.50
CA ARG A 26 9.83 22.91 5.99
C ARG A 26 9.59 22.21 4.64
N GLU A 27 10.53 22.29 3.69
CA GLU A 27 10.40 21.57 2.41
C GLU A 27 10.41 20.05 2.60
N MET A 28 11.26 19.54 3.50
CA MET A 28 11.42 18.10 3.74
C MET A 28 10.22 17.49 4.49
N ASP A 29 9.66 18.20 5.48
CA ASP A 29 8.42 17.82 6.17
C ASP A 29 7.21 17.77 5.22
N THR A 30 7.16 18.71 4.27
CA THR A 30 6.10 18.76 3.25
C THR A 30 6.18 17.54 2.32
N CYS A 31 7.38 17.13 1.92
CA CYS A 31 7.58 15.94 1.08
C CYS A 31 7.19 14.64 1.81
N ALA A 32 7.55 14.48 3.10
CA ALA A 32 7.20 13.29 3.87
C ALA A 32 5.67 13.18 4.08
N CYS A 33 5.01 14.29 4.45
CA CYS A 33 3.56 14.34 4.58
C CYS A 33 2.83 14.06 3.25
N ALA A 34 3.37 14.58 2.14
CA ALA A 34 2.82 14.32 0.81
C ALA A 34 2.94 12.84 0.42
N LEU A 35 4.07 12.19 0.73
CA LEU A 35 4.26 10.75 0.49
C LEU A 35 3.34 9.89 1.36
N GLU A 36 3.13 10.25 2.63
CA GLU A 36 2.18 9.56 3.50
C GLU A 36 0.74 9.65 2.98
N LEU A 37 0.29 10.85 2.61
CA LEU A 37 -1.05 11.08 2.06
C LEU A 37 -1.24 10.38 0.73
N LEU A 38 -0.27 10.50 -0.19
CA LEU A 38 -0.30 9.81 -1.48
C LEU A 38 -0.31 8.29 -1.27
N GLY A 39 0.55 7.78 -0.39
CA GLY A 39 0.61 6.36 -0.04
C GLY A 39 -0.73 5.85 0.48
N MET A 40 -1.38 6.57 1.39
CA MET A 40 -2.69 6.20 1.91
C MET A 40 -3.81 6.26 0.86
N LEU A 41 -3.82 7.29 0.01
CA LEU A 41 -4.80 7.40 -1.08
C LEU A 41 -4.66 6.24 -2.07
N VAL A 42 -3.43 5.92 -2.47
CA VAL A 42 -3.15 4.78 -3.35
C VAL A 42 -3.51 3.47 -2.65
N TYR A 43 -3.24 3.32 -1.35
CA TYR A 43 -3.63 2.14 -0.58
C TYR A 43 -5.15 1.93 -0.64
N VAL A 44 -5.95 2.94 -0.27
CA VAL A 44 -7.41 2.82 -0.25
C VAL A 44 -7.96 2.52 -1.64
N GLY A 45 -7.45 3.20 -2.68
CA GLY A 45 -7.82 2.91 -4.07
C GLY A 45 -7.48 1.48 -4.49
N ALA A 46 -6.28 1.01 -4.16
CA ALA A 46 -5.84 -0.35 -4.47
C ALA A 46 -6.64 -1.42 -3.72
N TRP A 47 -7.03 -1.16 -2.48
CA TRP A 47 -7.91 -2.03 -1.71
C TRP A 47 -9.31 -2.13 -2.34
N LEU A 48 -9.85 -1.01 -2.86
CA LEU A 48 -11.11 -1.01 -3.62
C LEU A 48 -10.98 -1.78 -4.95
N CYS A 49 -9.83 -1.70 -5.63
CA CYS A 49 -9.54 -2.53 -6.81
C CYS A 49 -9.52 -4.04 -6.45
N ALA A 50 -8.91 -4.41 -5.32
CA ALA A 50 -8.93 -5.80 -4.84
C ALA A 50 -10.36 -6.26 -4.46
N LEU A 51 -11.16 -5.36 -3.88
CA LEU A 51 -12.56 -5.63 -3.53
C LEU A 51 -13.41 -5.86 -4.78
N THR A 52 -13.31 -4.96 -5.76
CA THR A 52 -14.01 -5.08 -7.05
C THR A 52 -13.60 -6.36 -7.79
N THR A 53 -12.30 -6.68 -7.82
CA THR A 53 -11.80 -7.95 -8.35
C THR A 53 -12.44 -9.16 -7.68
N THR A 54 -12.60 -9.12 -6.35
CA THR A 54 -13.20 -10.24 -5.59
C THR A 54 -14.69 -10.41 -5.91
N ILE A 55 -15.41 -9.32 -6.19
CA ILE A 55 -16.86 -9.34 -6.41
C ILE A 55 -17.20 -9.60 -7.89
N LEU A 56 -16.39 -9.11 -8.84
CA LEU A 56 -16.69 -9.25 -10.26
C LEU A 56 -16.76 -10.72 -10.70
N PRO A 57 -17.76 -11.09 -11.52
CA PRO A 57 -17.89 -12.45 -12.03
C PRO A 57 -17.01 -12.72 -13.26
N GLN A 58 -16.19 -11.75 -13.69
CA GLN A 58 -15.41 -11.81 -14.93
C GLN A 58 -13.94 -12.19 -14.67
N TRP A 59 -13.69 -13.33 -14.01
CA TRP A 59 -12.32 -13.82 -13.83
C TRP A 59 -11.82 -14.57 -15.06
N LEU A 60 -12.63 -15.47 -15.57
CA LEU A 60 -12.36 -16.16 -16.83
C LEU A 60 -13.58 -16.06 -17.72
N THR A 61 -13.35 -15.85 -19.02
CA THR A 61 -14.41 -15.75 -20.02
C THR A 61 -14.25 -16.87 -21.03
N MET A 62 -15.35 -17.38 -21.57
CA MET A 62 -15.34 -18.45 -22.57
C MET A 62 -16.46 -18.20 -23.58
N SER A 63 -16.11 -17.99 -24.85
CA SER A 63 -17.07 -17.75 -25.94
C SER A 63 -17.31 -19.03 -26.74
N THR A 64 -18.55 -19.52 -26.84
CA THR A 64 -18.83 -20.76 -27.56
C THR A 64 -18.92 -20.57 -29.09
N ALA A 65 -18.30 -21.46 -29.87
CA ALA A 65 -18.32 -21.40 -31.34
C ALA A 65 -19.56 -22.08 -31.98
N LEU A 66 -20.31 -22.88 -31.21
CA LEU A 66 -21.40 -23.72 -31.72
C LEU A 66 -22.77 -22.99 -31.74
N LEU A 67 -22.92 -21.90 -30.99
CA LEU A 67 -23.95 -20.88 -31.18
C LEU A 67 -23.25 -19.52 -30.98
N PRO A 68 -23.26 -18.59 -31.95
CA PRO A 68 -22.62 -17.28 -31.82
C PRO A 68 -23.27 -16.35 -30.77
N VAL A 69 -24.12 -16.90 -29.88
CA VAL A 69 -25.09 -16.17 -29.04
C VAL A 69 -24.84 -16.37 -27.55
N GLU A 70 -23.97 -17.30 -27.10
CA GLU A 70 -23.75 -17.55 -25.67
C GLU A 70 -22.27 -17.48 -25.25
N SER A 71 -21.98 -16.64 -24.25
CA SER A 71 -20.68 -16.55 -23.58
C SER A 71 -20.81 -16.83 -22.08
N TYR A 72 -19.83 -17.54 -21.53
CA TYR A 72 -19.76 -17.90 -20.13
C TYR A 72 -18.73 -17.05 -19.41
N GLU A 73 -19.12 -16.48 -18.29
CA GLU A 73 -18.24 -15.73 -17.39
C GLU A 73 -18.15 -16.47 -16.06
N LEU A 74 -16.93 -16.87 -15.70
CA LEU A 74 -16.62 -17.55 -14.47
C LEU A 74 -16.16 -16.55 -13.43
N GLY A 75 -16.96 -16.41 -12.38
CA GLY A 75 -16.65 -15.59 -11.21
C GLY A 75 -16.16 -16.41 -10.04
N LEU A 76 -15.65 -15.69 -9.04
CA LEU A 76 -15.27 -16.31 -7.78
C LEU A 76 -16.50 -16.83 -7.03
N TRP A 77 -17.63 -16.12 -7.03
CA TRP A 77 -18.83 -16.40 -6.22
C TRP A 77 -20.03 -16.92 -7.00
N GLU A 78 -20.04 -16.69 -8.31
CA GLU A 78 -21.12 -17.03 -9.22
C GLU A 78 -20.56 -17.29 -10.61
N THR A 79 -21.36 -17.93 -11.45
CA THR A 79 -21.11 -18.07 -12.89
C THR A 79 -22.22 -17.38 -13.64
N CYS A 80 -21.88 -16.60 -14.65
CA CYS A 80 -22.86 -15.90 -15.47
C CYS A 80 -22.83 -16.44 -16.90
N VAL A 81 -24.00 -16.49 -17.52
CA VAL A 81 -24.17 -16.78 -18.93
C VAL A 81 -24.76 -15.55 -19.58
N VAL A 82 -24.08 -15.01 -20.58
CA VAL A 82 -24.53 -13.85 -21.35
C VAL A 82 -25.04 -14.35 -22.69
N GLN A 83 -26.33 -14.14 -22.94
CA GLN A 83 -27.01 -14.50 -24.18
C GLN A 83 -27.45 -13.26 -24.96
N ASP A 84 -27.18 -13.18 -26.27
CA ASP A 84 -27.55 -11.99 -27.09
C ASP A 84 -29.06 -11.67 -27.08
N ILE A 85 -29.91 -12.68 -26.89
CA ILE A 85 -31.38 -12.54 -26.93
C ILE A 85 -32.00 -12.71 -25.53
N GLY A 86 -31.29 -13.37 -24.60
CA GLY A 86 -31.78 -13.76 -23.28
C GLY A 86 -31.35 -12.85 -22.13
N GLY A 87 -30.41 -11.93 -22.35
CA GLY A 87 -29.81 -11.13 -21.28
C GLY A 87 -28.71 -11.90 -20.52
N MET A 88 -28.33 -11.37 -19.35
CA MET A 88 -27.30 -11.96 -18.49
C MET A 88 -27.97 -12.68 -17.31
N GLU A 89 -27.74 -13.98 -17.22
CA GLU A 89 -28.27 -14.84 -16.16
C GLU A 89 -27.11 -15.34 -15.29
N CYS A 90 -27.08 -14.91 -14.03
CA CYS A 90 -26.05 -15.32 -13.06
C CYS A 90 -26.58 -16.34 -12.07
N ARG A 91 -25.78 -17.38 -11.82
CA ARG A 91 -26.09 -18.44 -10.85
C ARG A 91 -24.99 -18.52 -9.80
N PRO A 92 -25.31 -18.34 -8.50
CA PRO A 92 -24.35 -18.56 -7.43
C PRO A 92 -24.04 -20.05 -7.30
N TYR A 93 -22.87 -20.39 -6.78
CA TYR A 93 -22.50 -21.79 -6.57
C TYR A 93 -23.27 -22.38 -5.36
N ASP A 94 -24.15 -23.34 -5.60
CA ASP A 94 -25.06 -23.93 -4.61
C ASP A 94 -24.37 -24.77 -3.51
N SER A 95 -23.15 -25.25 -3.74
CA SER A 95 -22.45 -26.12 -2.78
C SER A 95 -20.93 -26.00 -2.84
N LEU A 96 -20.31 -25.71 -1.69
CA LEU A 96 -18.85 -25.67 -1.52
C LEU A 96 -18.18 -27.03 -1.78
N LEU A 97 -18.89 -28.15 -1.59
CA LEU A 97 -18.35 -29.50 -1.75
C LEU A 97 -18.22 -29.96 -3.22
N GLY A 98 -18.89 -29.29 -4.16
CA GLY A 98 -18.82 -29.61 -5.59
C GLY A 98 -17.97 -28.62 -6.40
N LEU A 99 -17.34 -27.64 -5.74
CA LEU A 99 -16.57 -26.59 -6.39
C LEU A 99 -15.12 -27.05 -6.63
N SER A 100 -14.51 -26.59 -7.73
CA SER A 100 -13.09 -26.89 -7.98
C SER A 100 -12.21 -26.29 -6.88
N SER A 101 -11.20 -27.06 -6.45
CA SER A 101 -10.31 -26.65 -5.36
C SER A 101 -9.58 -25.34 -5.65
N ASP A 102 -9.33 -25.05 -6.92
CA ASP A 102 -8.69 -23.82 -7.39
C ASP A 102 -9.51 -22.56 -7.04
N ILE A 103 -10.84 -22.61 -7.26
CA ILE A 103 -11.74 -21.49 -6.95
C ILE A 103 -11.85 -21.33 -5.43
N GLN A 104 -11.96 -22.43 -4.70
CA GLN A 104 -12.03 -22.38 -3.24
C GLN A 104 -10.77 -21.74 -2.63
N LEU A 105 -9.58 -22.14 -3.10
CA LEU A 105 -8.32 -21.55 -2.64
C LEU A 105 -8.24 -20.06 -2.98
N SER A 106 -8.69 -19.68 -4.18
CA SER A 106 -8.69 -18.28 -4.61
C SER A 106 -9.62 -17.41 -3.78
N ARG A 107 -10.81 -17.90 -3.40
CA ARG A 107 -11.70 -17.21 -2.44
C ARG A 107 -11.02 -16.95 -1.12
N ILE A 108 -10.38 -17.98 -0.54
CA ILE A 108 -9.73 -17.86 0.76
C ILE A 108 -8.61 -16.82 0.70
N LEU A 109 -7.77 -16.86 -0.34
CA LEU A 109 -6.65 -15.93 -0.51
C LEU A 109 -7.12 -14.49 -0.76
N MET A 110 -8.15 -14.28 -1.61
CA MET A 110 -8.72 -12.95 -1.85
C MET A 110 -9.38 -12.38 -0.58
N CYS A 111 -10.17 -13.18 0.13
CA CYS A 111 -10.77 -12.76 1.41
C CYS A 111 -9.69 -12.42 2.47
N ALA A 112 -8.65 -13.25 2.56
CA ALA A 112 -7.52 -12.98 3.46
C ALA A 112 -6.78 -11.68 3.06
N SER A 113 -6.55 -11.48 1.77
CA SER A 113 -5.95 -10.26 1.23
C SER A 113 -6.77 -9.02 1.61
N LEU A 114 -8.10 -9.06 1.44
CA LEU A 114 -8.99 -7.94 1.82
C LEU A 114 -8.98 -7.67 3.32
N ALA A 115 -9.02 -8.71 4.15
CA ALA A 115 -9.00 -8.57 5.60
C ALA A 115 -7.68 -7.98 6.11
N VAL A 116 -6.54 -8.49 5.62
CA VAL A 116 -5.20 -7.97 5.95
C VAL A 116 -5.04 -6.54 5.42
N GLY A 117 -5.54 -6.26 4.22
CA GLY A 117 -5.53 -4.93 3.62
C GLY A 117 -6.30 -3.91 4.45
N MET A 118 -7.52 -4.25 4.89
CA MET A 118 -8.31 -3.42 5.79
C MET A 118 -7.63 -3.19 7.14
N LEU A 119 -7.07 -4.25 7.73
CA LEU A 119 -6.34 -4.13 8.98
C LEU A 119 -5.14 -3.18 8.82
N GLY A 120 -4.41 -3.25 7.71
CA GLY A 120 -3.30 -2.35 7.42
C GLY A 120 -3.75 -0.89 7.30
N ILE A 121 -4.89 -0.61 6.65
CA ILE A 121 -5.47 0.75 6.60
C ILE A 121 -5.82 1.25 8.00
N LEU A 122 -6.53 0.43 8.80
CA LEU A 122 -6.93 0.79 10.17
C LEU A 122 -5.73 1.08 11.07
N VAL A 123 -4.64 0.31 10.91
CA VAL A 123 -3.39 0.50 11.66
C VAL A 123 -2.61 1.74 11.16
N ALA A 124 -2.63 2.02 9.85
CA ALA A 124 -1.91 3.15 9.26
C ALA A 124 -2.55 4.52 9.59
N ILE A 125 -3.88 4.61 9.69
CA ILE A 125 -4.60 5.87 9.98
C ILE A 125 -4.07 6.60 11.23
N PRO A 126 -3.97 5.99 12.42
CA PRO A 126 -3.43 6.67 13.60
C PRO A 126 -1.92 6.99 13.50
N GLY A 127 -1.20 6.39 12.55
CA GLY A 127 0.20 6.66 12.26
C GLY A 127 0.43 7.93 11.43
N LEU A 128 -0.59 8.41 10.71
CA LEU A 128 -0.52 9.61 9.86
C LEU A 128 -0.12 10.84 10.66
N TYR A 129 0.75 11.67 10.07
CA TYR A 129 1.18 12.93 10.69
C TYR A 129 0.01 13.86 11.07
N LEU A 130 -0.98 13.98 10.18
CA LEU A 130 -2.17 14.84 10.35
C LEU A 130 -3.16 14.34 11.41
N VAL A 131 -3.07 13.07 11.84
CA VAL A 131 -3.96 12.51 12.85
C VAL A 131 -3.36 12.77 14.22
N ASN A 132 -3.93 13.73 14.94
CA ASN A 132 -3.42 14.19 16.23
C ASN A 132 -3.92 13.32 17.40
N SER A 133 -3.66 12.01 17.36
CA SER A 133 -4.22 11.06 18.34
C SER A 133 -3.34 10.76 19.57
N CYS A 134 -2.08 11.18 19.63
CA CYS A 134 -1.22 10.95 20.81
C CYS A 134 -0.37 12.18 21.16
N GLU A 135 -0.82 12.93 22.15
CA GLU A 135 -0.18 14.13 22.72
C GLU A 135 0.72 13.78 23.92
N GLU A 136 1.34 12.59 23.93
CA GLU A 136 2.18 12.15 25.05
C GLU A 136 3.65 12.00 24.64
N HIS A 137 4.54 12.38 25.56
CA HIS A 137 6.00 12.41 25.43
C HIS A 137 6.55 11.06 24.93
N GLY A 138 6.68 10.88 23.61
CA GLY A 138 7.06 9.61 22.97
C GLY A 138 6.25 9.23 21.72
N GLY A 139 5.18 9.97 21.39
CA GLY A 139 4.24 9.65 20.31
C GLY A 139 4.84 9.46 18.91
N TYR A 140 5.98 10.09 18.59
CA TYR A 140 6.60 9.98 17.26
C TYR A 140 7.04 8.55 16.91
N ARG A 141 7.55 7.79 17.88
CA ARG A 141 8.00 6.40 17.65
C ARG A 141 6.80 5.48 17.41
N THR A 142 5.74 5.66 18.19
CA THR A 142 4.51 4.88 18.05
C THR A 142 3.82 5.18 16.73
N LYS A 143 3.66 6.46 16.35
CA LYS A 143 3.11 6.84 15.04
C LYS A 143 3.89 6.21 13.90
N ARG A 144 5.23 6.31 13.93
CA ARG A 144 6.11 5.68 12.95
C ARG A 144 5.92 4.16 12.88
N ALA A 145 5.88 3.48 14.02
CA ALA A 145 5.68 2.04 14.07
C ALA A 145 4.33 1.63 13.47
N LEU A 146 3.27 2.40 13.71
CA LEU A 146 1.94 2.18 13.13
C LEU A 146 1.95 2.37 11.61
N THR A 147 2.57 3.43 11.09
CA THR A 147 2.70 3.66 9.64
C THR A 147 3.49 2.54 8.94
N VAL A 148 4.61 2.11 9.54
CA VAL A 148 5.42 1.01 9.01
C VAL A 148 4.65 -0.31 9.05
N LEU A 149 4.00 -0.62 10.17
CA LEU A 149 3.21 -1.85 10.32
C LEU A 149 2.05 -1.89 9.32
N GLY A 150 1.33 -0.77 9.17
CA GLY A 150 0.27 -0.65 8.16
C GLY A 150 0.79 -0.84 6.74
N GLY A 151 1.95 -0.25 6.41
CA GLY A 151 2.60 -0.46 5.11
C GLY A 151 2.99 -1.91 4.84
N LEU A 152 3.57 -2.61 5.84
CA LEU A 152 3.91 -4.03 5.72
C LEU A 152 2.67 -4.91 5.53
N LEU A 153 1.59 -4.64 6.27
CA LEU A 153 0.31 -5.33 6.07
C LEU A 153 -0.24 -5.11 4.66
N GLY A 154 -0.10 -3.90 4.12
CA GLY A 154 -0.45 -3.59 2.72
C GLY A 154 0.36 -4.37 1.70
N MET A 155 1.67 -4.51 1.91
CA MET A 155 2.52 -5.33 1.05
C MET A 155 2.12 -6.81 1.10
N VAL A 156 1.85 -7.35 2.29
CA VAL A 156 1.38 -8.73 2.46
C VAL A 156 0.03 -8.94 1.79
N SER A 157 -0.91 -8.00 1.97
CA SER A 157 -2.21 -8.00 1.30
C SER A 157 -2.08 -8.02 -0.23
N GLY A 158 -1.19 -7.18 -0.79
CA GLY A 158 -0.89 -7.16 -2.22
C GLY A 158 -0.34 -8.49 -2.75
N VAL A 159 0.60 -9.11 -2.04
CA VAL A 159 1.11 -10.45 -2.40
C VAL A 159 0.01 -11.51 -2.33
N LEU A 160 -0.81 -11.51 -1.27
CA LEU A 160 -1.94 -12.43 -1.14
C LEU A 160 -3.00 -12.24 -2.24
N CYS A 161 -3.13 -11.04 -2.80
CA CYS A 161 -4.00 -10.77 -3.95
C CYS A 161 -3.39 -11.30 -5.25
N LEU A 162 -2.08 -11.09 -5.47
CA LEU A 162 -1.41 -11.50 -6.71
C LEU A 162 -1.32 -13.02 -6.88
N ILE A 163 -1.18 -13.79 -5.80
CA ILE A 163 -1.06 -15.25 -5.84
C ILE A 163 -2.26 -15.91 -6.56
N PRO A 164 -3.52 -15.76 -6.11
CA PRO A 164 -4.66 -16.40 -6.75
C PRO A 164 -4.94 -15.85 -8.16
N VAL A 165 -4.75 -14.55 -8.39
CA VAL A 165 -4.95 -13.94 -9.71
C VAL A 165 -3.95 -14.50 -10.73
N SER A 166 -2.67 -14.59 -10.36
CA SER A 166 -1.63 -15.16 -11.23
C SER A 166 -1.80 -16.67 -11.43
N TYR A 167 -2.25 -17.38 -10.40
CA TYR A 167 -2.54 -18.80 -10.49
C TYR A 167 -3.69 -19.07 -11.46
N MET A 168 -4.78 -18.30 -11.39
CA MET A 168 -5.90 -18.43 -12.32
C MET A 168 -5.51 -18.09 -13.76
N ALA A 169 -4.66 -17.08 -13.95
CA ALA A 169 -4.11 -16.78 -15.26
C ALA A 169 -3.26 -17.95 -15.81
N HIS A 170 -2.40 -18.52 -14.98
CA HIS A 170 -1.58 -19.67 -15.35
C HIS A 170 -2.43 -20.92 -15.68
N PHE A 171 -3.48 -21.17 -14.88
CA PHE A 171 -4.45 -22.23 -15.14
C PHE A 171 -5.12 -22.06 -16.51
N ALA A 172 -5.59 -20.86 -16.83
CA ALA A 172 -6.20 -20.56 -18.13
C ALA A 172 -5.25 -20.83 -19.30
N VAL A 173 -3.99 -20.41 -19.17
CA VAL A 173 -2.95 -20.63 -20.19
C VAL A 173 -2.69 -22.12 -20.43
N ILE A 174 -2.52 -22.92 -19.37
CA ILE A 174 -2.27 -24.36 -19.53
C ILE A 174 -3.43 -25.04 -20.25
N HIS A 175 -4.66 -24.70 -19.87
CA HIS A 175 -5.85 -25.28 -20.49
C HIS A 175 -6.07 -24.79 -21.92
N PHE A 176 -5.63 -23.58 -22.25
CA PHE A 176 -5.70 -23.05 -23.61
C PHE A 176 -4.76 -23.81 -24.57
N PHE A 177 -3.58 -24.21 -24.12
CA PHE A 177 -2.56 -24.89 -24.93
C PHE A 177 -2.58 -26.43 -24.83
N ASP A 178 -3.60 -27.05 -24.22
CA ASP A 178 -3.69 -28.50 -24.15
C ASP A 178 -4.13 -29.10 -25.50
N GLU A 179 -3.17 -29.69 -26.22
CA GLU A 179 -3.36 -30.34 -27.53
C GLU A 179 -4.34 -31.53 -27.51
N LYS A 180 -4.67 -32.06 -26.33
CA LYS A 180 -5.64 -33.16 -26.19
C LYS A 180 -7.09 -32.71 -26.37
N VAL A 181 -7.34 -31.41 -26.32
CA VAL A 181 -8.68 -30.84 -26.45
C VAL A 181 -8.90 -30.41 -27.91
N PRO A 182 -9.92 -30.96 -28.61
CA PRO A 182 -10.23 -30.57 -29.98
C PRO A 182 -10.48 -29.06 -30.10
N ASP A 183 -10.01 -28.43 -31.18
CA ASP A 183 -10.17 -26.98 -31.43
C ASP A 183 -11.64 -26.50 -31.52
N VAL A 184 -12.58 -27.44 -31.65
CA VAL A 184 -14.04 -27.17 -31.61
C VAL A 184 -14.55 -26.86 -30.20
N VAL A 185 -13.78 -27.21 -29.15
CA VAL A 185 -14.14 -26.92 -27.76
C VAL A 185 -13.67 -25.50 -27.41
N PRO A 186 -14.56 -24.64 -26.90
CA PRO A 186 -14.18 -23.28 -26.57
C PRO A 186 -13.23 -23.22 -25.38
N ARG A 187 -12.32 -22.23 -25.40
CA ARG A 187 -11.22 -22.11 -24.43
C ARG A 187 -11.47 -20.96 -23.47
N TRP A 188 -10.85 -21.03 -22.30
CA TRP A 188 -10.86 -19.96 -21.30
C TRP A 188 -9.91 -18.84 -21.70
N GLU A 189 -10.41 -17.61 -21.63
CA GLU A 189 -9.70 -16.36 -21.83
C GLU A 189 -9.65 -15.56 -20.51
N PHE A 190 -8.77 -14.57 -20.46
CA PHE A 190 -8.64 -13.71 -19.28
C PHE A 190 -9.81 -12.73 -19.21
N GLY A 191 -10.53 -12.74 -18.09
CA GLY A 191 -11.56 -11.74 -17.84
C GLY A 191 -11.01 -10.44 -17.23
N ASP A 192 -11.81 -9.39 -17.27
CA ASP A 192 -11.47 -8.05 -16.79
C ASP A 192 -11.07 -8.00 -15.31
N ALA A 193 -11.63 -8.90 -14.49
CA ALA A 193 -11.32 -8.96 -13.07
C ALA A 193 -9.84 -9.32 -12.82
N LEU A 194 -9.22 -10.17 -13.67
CA LEU A 194 -7.80 -10.53 -13.49
C LEU A 194 -6.88 -9.33 -13.69
N TYR A 195 -7.17 -8.49 -14.69
CA TYR A 195 -6.40 -7.26 -14.93
C TYR A 195 -6.55 -6.28 -13.76
N CYS A 196 -7.78 -6.09 -13.26
CA CYS A 196 -8.03 -5.27 -12.08
C CYS A 196 -7.29 -5.82 -10.84
N GLY A 197 -7.24 -7.14 -10.68
CA GLY A 197 -6.56 -7.82 -9.58
C GLY A 197 -5.05 -7.62 -9.60
N TRP A 198 -4.41 -7.73 -10.77
CA TRP A 198 -2.99 -7.41 -10.93
C TRP A 198 -2.71 -5.95 -10.60
N MET A 199 -3.49 -5.03 -11.17
CA MET A 199 -3.34 -3.60 -10.90
C MET A 199 -3.50 -3.31 -9.41
N GLY A 200 -4.55 -3.82 -8.77
CA GLY A 200 -4.80 -3.67 -7.33
C GLY A 200 -3.68 -4.26 -6.47
N GLY A 201 -3.21 -5.47 -6.80
CA GLY A 201 -2.13 -6.15 -6.09
C GLY A 201 -0.79 -5.39 -6.15
N PHE A 202 -0.39 -4.92 -7.34
CA PHE A 202 0.83 -4.11 -7.48
C PHE A 202 0.70 -2.76 -6.79
N LEU A 203 -0.46 -2.10 -6.89
CA LEU A 203 -0.70 -0.82 -6.23
C LEU A 203 -0.71 -0.96 -4.70
N LEU A 204 -1.21 -2.07 -4.14
CA LEU A 204 -1.12 -2.35 -2.69
C LEU A 204 0.34 -2.48 -2.22
N ILE A 205 1.20 -3.15 -3.00
CA ILE A 205 2.63 -3.27 -2.70
C ILE A 205 3.31 -1.90 -2.80
N ALA A 206 3.03 -1.14 -3.88
CA ALA A 206 3.57 0.19 -4.07
C ALA A 206 3.14 1.16 -2.97
N ALA A 207 1.86 1.15 -2.57
CA ALA A 207 1.34 1.94 -1.47
C ALA A 207 2.01 1.59 -0.15
N GLY A 208 2.15 0.30 0.16
CA GLY A 208 2.88 -0.17 1.33
C GLY A 208 4.33 0.31 1.35
N LEU A 209 5.02 0.27 0.21
CA LEU A 209 6.38 0.78 0.08
C LEU A 209 6.45 2.30 0.27
N LEU A 210 5.49 3.07 -0.24
CA LEU A 210 5.40 4.52 -0.04
C LEU A 210 5.25 4.87 1.45
N LEU A 211 4.40 4.14 2.18
CA LEU A 211 4.22 4.33 3.63
C LEU A 211 5.46 3.92 4.44
N VAL A 212 6.16 2.86 4.03
CA VAL A 212 7.42 2.48 4.68
C VAL A 212 8.50 3.51 4.40
N THR A 213 8.63 4.00 3.16
CA THR A 213 9.69 4.94 2.75
C THR A 213 9.49 6.36 3.31
N SER A 214 8.25 6.83 3.48
CA SER A 214 7.98 8.11 4.17
C SER A 214 8.58 8.12 5.58
N SER A 215 8.48 7.00 6.29
CA SER A 215 9.03 6.83 7.64
C SER A 215 10.56 6.80 7.71
N TRP A 216 11.22 6.45 6.60
CA TRP A 216 12.68 6.52 6.46
C TRP A 216 13.14 7.93 6.11
N CYS A 217 12.34 8.69 5.36
CA CYS A 217 12.64 10.08 5.04
C CYS A 217 12.66 10.96 6.30
N SER A 218 11.75 10.73 7.26
CA SER A 218 11.78 11.41 8.56
C SER A 218 13.00 11.10 9.44
N GLN A 219 13.82 10.08 9.11
CA GLN A 219 15.10 9.84 9.79
C GLN A 219 16.25 10.71 9.28
N VAL A 220 16.08 11.35 8.12
CA VAL A 220 17.10 12.21 7.49
C VAL A 220 17.10 13.62 8.10
N GLU A 221 16.20 13.89 9.06
CA GLU A 221 16.41 14.98 10.02
C GLU A 221 17.74 14.73 10.76
N PRO A 222 18.79 15.55 10.54
CA PRO A 222 20.01 15.43 11.29
C PRO A 222 19.65 15.71 12.74
N GLN A 223 19.92 14.76 13.62
CA GLN A 223 19.95 14.94 15.06
C GLN A 223 20.42 16.39 15.36
N PRO A 224 19.55 17.31 15.80
CA PRO A 224 19.97 18.68 15.96
C PRO A 224 21.01 18.64 17.07
N VAL A 225 22.16 19.23 16.79
CA VAL A 225 23.34 19.41 17.66
C VAL A 225 22.96 19.90 19.07
N LEU A 226 21.73 20.38 19.29
CA LEU A 226 21.09 20.64 20.57
C LEU A 226 21.06 19.44 21.53
N GLN A 227 20.80 18.20 21.05
CA GLN A 227 20.73 17.03 21.94
C GLN A 227 22.13 16.62 22.44
N GLN A 228 23.15 16.80 21.61
CA GLN A 228 24.55 16.61 22.00
C GLN A 228 25.04 17.74 22.92
N ARG A 229 24.61 18.98 22.70
CA ARG A 229 24.93 20.12 23.59
C ARG A 229 24.26 19.99 24.97
N CYS A 230 23.02 19.52 25.05
CA CYS A 230 22.35 19.21 26.33
C CYS A 230 23.00 18.02 27.06
N GLN A 231 23.45 17.00 26.34
CA GLN A 231 24.21 15.88 26.92
C GLN A 231 25.59 16.31 27.44
N VAL A 232 26.29 17.19 26.72
CA VAL A 232 27.58 17.74 27.14
C VAL A 232 27.42 18.68 28.33
N MET A 233 26.45 19.61 28.32
CA MET A 233 26.15 20.47 29.48
C MET A 233 25.73 19.67 30.72
N SER A 234 24.98 18.57 30.54
CA SER A 234 24.60 17.69 31.65
C SER A 234 25.80 16.99 32.28
N LYS A 235 26.79 16.60 31.48
CA LYS A 235 28.06 16.03 31.95
C LYS A 235 28.94 17.09 32.63
N ASP A 236 29.05 18.29 32.06
CA ASP A 236 29.81 19.40 32.65
C ASP A 236 29.21 19.88 33.97
N PHE A 237 27.88 19.94 34.08
CA PHE A 237 27.21 20.29 35.32
C PHE A 237 27.40 19.20 36.39
N LYS A 238 27.35 17.91 36.02
CA LYS A 238 27.65 16.80 36.95
C LYS A 238 29.11 16.78 37.40
N LEU A 239 30.06 17.11 36.52
CA LEU A 239 31.49 17.21 36.85
C LEU A 239 31.77 18.42 37.76
N ARG A 240 31.19 19.59 37.48
CA ARG A 240 31.29 20.78 38.33
C ARG A 240 30.71 20.52 39.72
N LYS A 241 29.52 19.90 39.79
CA LYS A 241 28.88 19.55 41.07
C LYS A 241 29.68 18.51 41.87
N ARG A 242 30.41 17.60 41.20
CA ARG A 242 31.30 16.63 41.86
C ARG A 242 32.58 17.27 42.41
N SER A 243 33.04 18.38 41.85
CA SER A 243 34.23 19.11 42.29
C SER A 243 33.98 20.04 43.49
N GLU A 244 32.73 20.38 43.81
CA GLU A 244 32.39 21.23 44.96
C GLU A 244 32.23 20.45 46.28
N TYR A 245 32.24 19.11 46.24
CA TYR A 245 32.11 18.24 47.41
C TYR A 245 33.37 17.41 47.72
N VAL A 246 34.49 17.70 47.05
CA VAL A 246 35.82 17.14 47.32
C VAL A 246 36.75 18.30 47.67
#